data_AF-A0A660MB34-F1
#
_entry.id   AF-A0A660MB34-F1
#
_cell.length_a   1.000
_cell.length_b   1.000
_cell.length_c   1.000
_cell.angle_alpha   90.00
_cell.angle_beta   90.00
_cell.angle_gamma   90.00
#
_symmetry.space_group_name_H-M   'P 1'
#
loop_
_entity.id
_entity.type
_entity.pdbx_description
1 polymer ?
#
loop_
_entity_poly.entity_id
_entity_poly.type
_entity_poly.pdbx_seq_one_letter_code
_entity_poly.pdbx_strand_id
1 'polypeptide(L)'
;DETTLVLVEPGLDKRTKTYKALHKAATIITADPLTDRQRPAAERWLRQLASRRGVSLSPAQLRSMVERALVPDEKGYGGTIDQLQLAHAIDALAQLETVTDDVIATVLPPAREFSVFDVVTLAVERRGPALRAALDELRLSHDPYQTAALIWAQWTQLAAIACYGEAGEAEIARELSLHPYVVKKTKPLTTQVAPADIRTLTQRAAQLDADMKTTGIPPWDAVESFLFAVAGR
;
A
#
# COMPACT_ATOMS: atom_id res chain seq x y z
N ASP A 1 41.28 -3.42 -32.65
CA ASP A 1 40.50 -2.63 -31.69
C ASP A 1 39.10 -2.42 -32.20
N GLU A 2 38.13 -2.97 -31.49
CA GLU A 2 36.71 -2.85 -31.80
C GLU A 2 36.09 -1.93 -30.72
N THR A 3 35.39 -0.87 -31.13
CA THR A 3 34.76 0.08 -30.21
C THR A 3 33.26 -0.03 -30.33
N THR A 4 32.60 -0.38 -29.22
CA THR A 4 31.13 -0.41 -29.13
C THR A 4 30.61 0.91 -28.59
N LEU A 5 29.84 1.65 -29.40
CA LEU A 5 29.17 2.88 -28.98
C LEU A 5 27.76 2.58 -28.47
N VAL A 6 27.48 2.96 -27.22
CA VAL A 6 26.13 2.89 -26.63
C VAL A 6 25.60 4.31 -26.42
N LEU A 7 24.42 4.59 -26.96
CA LEU A 7 23.73 5.87 -26.83
C LEU A 7 22.42 5.65 -26.05
N VAL A 8 22.20 6.46 -25.01
CA VAL A 8 20.99 6.41 -24.18
C VAL A 8 20.29 7.77 -24.30
N GLU A 9 19.06 7.77 -24.81
CA GLU A 9 18.30 9.00 -25.06
C GLU A 9 16.83 8.80 -24.63
N PRO A 10 16.32 9.57 -23.64
CA PRO A 10 14.94 9.44 -23.15
C PRO A 10 13.89 9.95 -24.16
N GLY A 11 14.24 10.86 -25.06
CA GLY A 11 13.29 11.50 -25.97
C GLY A 11 13.78 11.57 -27.41
N LEU A 12 13.45 10.57 -28.23
CA LEU A 12 13.89 10.52 -29.62
C LEU A 12 12.93 11.27 -30.57
N ASP A 13 13.39 12.36 -31.20
CA ASP A 13 12.67 12.96 -32.33
C ASP A 13 12.90 12.15 -33.61
N LYS A 14 11.90 11.32 -33.94
CA LYS A 14 11.90 10.43 -35.11
C LYS A 14 11.97 11.16 -36.47
N ARG A 15 11.79 12.48 -36.49
CA ARG A 15 11.84 13.29 -37.72
C ARG A 15 13.27 13.66 -38.12
N THR A 16 14.20 13.65 -37.18
CA THR A 16 15.59 14.08 -37.41
C THR A 16 16.34 13.14 -38.36
N LYS A 17 17.28 13.71 -39.12
CA LYS A 17 18.17 12.93 -40.01
C LYS A 17 19.04 11.95 -39.21
N THR A 18 19.51 12.38 -38.03
CA THR A 18 20.34 11.57 -37.13
C THR A 18 19.61 10.33 -36.64
N TYR A 19 18.36 10.45 -36.19
CA TYR A 19 17.55 9.29 -35.79
C TYR A 19 17.42 8.27 -36.94
N LYS A 20 17.11 8.76 -38.15
CA LYS A 20 16.95 7.88 -39.33
C LYS A 20 18.25 7.19 -39.73
N ALA A 21 19.40 7.82 -39.52
CA ALA A 21 20.71 7.22 -39.75
C ALA A 21 21.03 6.14 -38.71
N LEU A 22 20.86 6.45 -37.41
CA LEU A 22 21.08 5.51 -36.31
C LEU A 22 20.14 4.30 -36.40
N HIS A 23 18.86 4.50 -36.71
CA HIS A 23 17.89 3.42 -36.85
C HIS A 23 18.26 2.42 -37.97
N LYS A 24 19.05 2.82 -38.96
CA LYS A 24 19.53 1.92 -40.02
C LYS A 24 20.81 1.18 -39.64
N ALA A 25 21.64 1.79 -38.79
CA ALA A 25 23.01 1.33 -38.51
C ALA A 25 23.19 0.69 -37.13
N ALA A 26 22.29 0.96 -36.18
CA ALA A 26 22.39 0.52 -34.79
C ALA A 26 21.26 -0.43 -34.40
N THR A 27 21.52 -1.30 -33.43
CA THR A 27 20.47 -2.06 -32.75
C THR A 27 19.71 -1.12 -31.82
N ILE A 28 18.42 -0.94 -32.09
CA ILE A 28 17.55 -0.09 -31.26
C ILE A 28 16.88 -0.97 -30.19
N ILE A 29 17.06 -0.59 -28.93
CA ILE A 29 16.41 -1.21 -27.78
C ILE A 29 15.48 -0.19 -27.17
N THR A 30 14.18 -0.42 -27.25
CA THR A 30 13.17 0.42 -26.60
C THR A 30 13.03 0.00 -25.14
N ALA A 31 13.16 0.96 -24.23
CA ALA A 31 13.03 0.76 -22.78
C ALA A 31 11.86 1.58 -22.23
N ASP A 32 10.67 1.39 -22.78
CA ASP A 32 9.46 2.07 -22.29
C ASP A 32 9.13 1.57 -20.87
N PRO A 33 8.82 2.47 -19.93
CA PRO A 33 8.47 2.08 -18.57
C PRO A 33 7.17 1.27 -18.58
N LEU A 34 7.17 0.16 -17.85
CA LEU A 34 5.95 -0.58 -17.61
C LEU A 34 5.01 0.23 -16.71
N THR A 35 3.72 0.20 -17.03
CA THR A 35 2.70 0.97 -16.30
C THR A 35 1.80 0.05 -15.48
N ASP A 36 1.03 0.65 -14.57
CA ASP A 36 0.04 -0.05 -13.76
C ASP A 36 -0.97 -0.87 -14.60
N ARG A 37 -1.31 -0.39 -15.80
CA ARG A 37 -2.21 -1.09 -16.73
C ARG A 37 -1.57 -2.34 -17.36
N GLN A 38 -0.26 -2.48 -17.23
CA GLN A 38 0.56 -3.54 -17.82
C GLN A 38 1.12 -4.50 -16.77
N ARG A 39 0.50 -4.59 -15.57
CA ARG A 39 0.90 -5.54 -14.51
C ARG A 39 1.20 -6.96 -15.00
N PRO A 40 0.38 -7.60 -15.87
CA PRO A 40 0.70 -8.95 -16.37
C PRO A 40 1.98 -9.02 -17.20
N ALA A 41 2.33 -7.93 -17.91
CA ALA A 41 3.58 -7.83 -18.65
C ALA A 41 4.77 -7.62 -17.70
N ALA A 42 4.59 -6.84 -16.63
CA ALA A 42 5.59 -6.64 -15.59
C ALA A 42 5.90 -7.90 -14.80
N GLU A 43 4.88 -8.67 -14.40
CA GLU A 43 5.08 -9.97 -13.76
C GLU A 43 5.85 -10.94 -14.66
N ARG A 44 5.56 -10.93 -15.97
CA ARG A 44 6.28 -11.75 -16.95
C ARG A 44 7.73 -11.32 -17.12
N TRP A 45 7.97 -10.02 -17.24
CA TRP A 45 9.31 -9.44 -17.32
C TRP A 45 10.13 -9.77 -16.07
N LEU A 46 9.55 -9.60 -14.88
CA LEU A 46 10.19 -9.90 -13.60
C LEU A 46 10.52 -11.39 -13.48
N ARG A 47 9.61 -12.28 -13.89
CA ARG A 47 9.84 -13.73 -13.91
C ARG A 47 11.03 -14.10 -14.81
N GLN A 48 11.11 -13.50 -16.00
CA GLN A 48 12.22 -13.73 -16.92
C GLN A 48 13.55 -13.21 -16.35
N LEU A 49 13.53 -12.05 -15.69
CA LEU A 49 14.69 -11.51 -15.01
C LEU A 49 15.15 -12.42 -13.86
N ALA A 50 14.24 -12.83 -12.98
CA ALA A 50 14.51 -13.73 -11.87
C ALA A 50 15.12 -15.07 -12.35
N SER A 51 14.52 -15.67 -13.38
CA SER A 51 15.03 -16.92 -13.97
C SER A 51 16.44 -16.79 -14.55
N ARG A 52 16.76 -15.66 -15.21
CA ARG A 52 18.12 -15.39 -15.71
C ARG A 52 19.16 -15.21 -14.59
N ARG A 53 18.70 -14.80 -13.40
CA ARG A 53 19.53 -14.59 -12.20
C ARG A 53 19.52 -15.79 -11.24
N GLY A 54 18.88 -16.91 -11.63
CA GLY A 54 18.80 -18.10 -10.79
C GLY A 54 17.82 -18.02 -9.62
N VAL A 55 16.97 -16.98 -9.58
CA VAL A 55 16.00 -16.77 -8.49
C VAL A 55 14.67 -17.41 -8.85
N SER A 56 14.16 -18.27 -7.97
CA SER A 56 12.83 -18.86 -8.08
C SER A 56 11.81 -18.04 -7.28
N LEU A 57 10.76 -17.57 -7.94
CA LEU A 57 9.68 -16.79 -7.31
C LEU A 57 8.32 -17.42 -7.61
N SER A 58 7.45 -17.46 -6.60
CA SER A 58 6.06 -17.87 -6.78
C SER A 58 5.25 -16.81 -7.55
N PRO A 59 4.10 -17.17 -8.16
CA PRO A 59 3.21 -16.19 -8.76
C PRO A 59 2.70 -15.12 -7.78
N ALA A 60 2.54 -15.46 -6.50
CA ALA A 60 2.13 -14.51 -5.47
C ALA A 60 3.24 -13.50 -5.16
N GLN A 61 4.48 -13.97 -5.06
CA GLN A 61 5.66 -13.12 -4.84
C GLN A 61 5.90 -12.17 -6.01
N LEU A 62 5.79 -12.65 -7.26
CA LEU A 62 5.90 -11.80 -8.45
C LEU A 62 4.88 -10.67 -8.44
N ARG A 63 3.61 -10.98 -8.15
CA ARG A 63 2.55 -9.97 -8.02
C ARG A 63 2.87 -8.95 -6.93
N SER A 64 3.27 -9.43 -5.75
CA SER A 64 3.61 -8.55 -4.62
C SER A 64 4.78 -7.64 -4.98
N MET A 65 5.87 -8.15 -5.54
CA MET A 65 7.02 -7.33 -5.92
C MET A 65 6.65 -6.26 -6.96
N VAL A 66 5.87 -6.61 -7.99
CA VAL A 66 5.39 -5.64 -8.99
C VAL A 66 4.52 -4.55 -8.36
N GLU A 67 3.65 -4.91 -7.42
CA GLU A 67 2.83 -3.96 -6.68
C GLU A 67 3.67 -3.04 -5.78
N ARG A 68 4.72 -3.57 -5.14
CA ARG A 68 5.65 -2.79 -4.31
C ARG A 68 6.53 -1.82 -5.09
N ALA A 69 6.75 -2.10 -6.37
CA ALA A 69 7.50 -1.22 -7.26
C ALA A 69 6.62 -0.19 -7.98
N LEU A 70 5.32 -0.12 -7.69
CA LEU A 70 4.43 0.84 -8.32
C LEU A 70 4.68 2.25 -7.75
N VAL A 71 5.12 3.16 -8.62
CA VAL A 71 5.27 4.59 -8.34
C VAL A 71 4.02 5.32 -8.85
N PRO A 72 3.17 5.87 -7.96
CA PRO A 72 1.97 6.59 -8.36
C PRO A 72 2.28 7.82 -9.22
N ASP A 73 1.42 8.11 -10.18
CA ASP A 73 1.47 9.40 -10.88
C ASP A 73 0.99 10.55 -9.97
N GLU A 74 1.38 11.79 -10.31
CA GLU A 74 1.01 13.00 -9.53
C GLU A 74 -0.51 13.18 -9.37
N LYS A 75 -1.30 12.54 -10.24
CA LYS A 75 -2.76 12.68 -10.29
C LYS A 75 -3.50 11.54 -9.58
N GLY A 76 -2.80 10.49 -9.14
CA GLY A 76 -3.33 9.33 -8.44
C GLY A 76 -4.22 8.39 -9.26
N TYR A 77 -4.19 8.46 -10.60
CA TYR A 77 -5.04 7.63 -11.48
C TYR A 77 -4.28 6.47 -12.15
N GLY A 78 -2.97 6.40 -11.93
CA GLY A 78 -2.10 5.35 -12.45
C GLY A 78 -0.73 5.41 -11.81
N GLY A 79 0.22 4.73 -12.44
CA GLY A 79 1.61 4.73 -12.00
C GLY A 79 2.52 4.00 -12.97
N THR A 80 3.82 4.23 -12.79
CA THR A 80 4.89 3.50 -13.47
C THR A 80 5.49 2.48 -12.52
N ILE A 81 5.87 1.32 -13.04
CA ILE A 81 6.53 0.28 -12.29
C ILE A 81 8.04 0.55 -12.35
N ASP A 82 8.67 0.74 -11.20
CA ASP A 82 10.11 0.94 -11.10
C ASP A 82 10.86 -0.37 -11.39
N GLN A 83 11.13 -0.58 -12.69
CA GLN A 83 11.88 -1.74 -13.17
C GLN A 83 13.31 -1.77 -12.65
N LEU A 84 13.90 -0.62 -12.28
CA LEU A 84 15.26 -0.56 -11.74
C LEU A 84 15.27 -1.09 -10.30
N GLN A 85 14.32 -0.65 -9.48
CA GLN A 85 14.14 -1.14 -8.11
C GLN A 85 13.91 -2.66 -8.09
N LEU A 86 13.06 -3.17 -9.00
CA LEU A 86 12.85 -4.61 -9.16
C LEU A 86 14.14 -5.35 -9.55
N ALA A 87 14.93 -4.79 -10.46
CA ALA A 87 16.18 -5.41 -10.88
C ALA A 87 17.18 -5.51 -9.73
N HIS A 88 17.34 -4.44 -8.94
CA HIS A 88 18.19 -4.45 -7.76
C HIS A 88 17.71 -5.45 -6.70
N ALA A 89 16.40 -5.54 -6.47
CA ALA A 89 15.83 -6.53 -5.55
C ALA A 89 16.16 -7.96 -6.00
N ILE A 90 16.02 -8.28 -7.29
CA ILE A 90 16.40 -9.59 -7.82
C ILE A 90 17.90 -9.87 -7.66
N ASP A 91 18.76 -8.89 -7.95
CA ASP A 91 20.21 -9.06 -7.81
C ASP A 91 20.61 -9.33 -6.33
N ALA A 92 19.93 -8.70 -5.37
CA ALA A 92 20.10 -8.98 -3.95
C ALA A 92 19.60 -10.39 -3.56
N LEU A 93 18.41 -10.78 -4.03
CA LEU A 93 17.84 -12.10 -3.78
C LEU A 93 18.68 -13.24 -4.37
N ALA A 94 19.37 -13.00 -5.49
CA ALA A 94 20.25 -13.97 -6.13
C ALA A 94 21.45 -14.39 -5.25
N GLN A 95 21.76 -13.63 -4.21
CA GLN A 95 22.82 -13.97 -3.25
C GLN A 95 22.34 -14.91 -2.12
N LEU A 96 21.05 -15.23 -2.07
CA LEU A 96 20.43 -15.97 -0.97
C LEU A 96 20.00 -17.36 -1.44
N GLU A 97 20.14 -18.36 -0.56
CA GLU A 97 19.76 -19.74 -0.86
C GLU A 97 18.24 -19.94 -0.89
N THR A 98 17.51 -19.22 -0.04
CA THR A 98 16.05 -19.33 0.09
C THR A 98 15.40 -17.96 0.01
N VAL A 99 14.38 -17.84 -0.84
CA VAL A 99 13.62 -16.61 -1.01
C VAL A 99 12.24 -16.76 -0.36
N THR A 100 12.08 -16.15 0.82
CA THR A 100 10.81 -16.05 1.54
C THR A 100 10.20 -14.65 1.37
N ASP A 101 8.93 -14.50 1.75
CA ASP A 101 8.25 -13.20 1.70
C ASP A 101 8.91 -12.16 2.64
N ASP A 102 9.44 -12.60 3.79
CA ASP A 102 10.17 -11.75 4.74
C ASP A 102 11.50 -11.24 4.15
N VAL A 103 12.22 -12.13 3.45
CA VAL A 103 13.47 -11.77 2.76
C VAL A 103 13.19 -10.78 1.63
N ILE A 104 12.12 -11.00 0.85
CA ILE A 104 11.68 -10.04 -0.17
C ILE A 104 11.36 -8.69 0.48
N ALA A 105 10.67 -8.67 1.62
CA ALA A 105 10.33 -7.44 2.32
C ALA A 105 11.57 -6.67 2.83
N THR A 106 12.68 -7.36 3.04
CA THR A 106 13.94 -6.74 3.46
C THR A 106 14.61 -5.95 2.32
N VAL A 107 14.53 -6.46 1.08
CA VAL A 107 15.18 -5.83 -0.09
C VAL A 107 14.24 -4.97 -0.93
N LEU A 108 12.94 -5.22 -0.83
CA LEU A 108 11.87 -4.50 -1.49
C LEU A 108 10.73 -4.29 -0.47
N PRO A 109 10.85 -3.25 0.38
CA PRO A 109 9.81 -2.92 1.35
C PRO A 109 8.46 -2.63 0.65
N PRO A 110 7.33 -2.78 1.35
CA PRO A 110 6.04 -2.38 0.83
C PRO A 110 6.04 -0.95 0.27
N ALA A 111 5.43 -0.72 -0.92
CA ALA A 111 5.31 0.62 -1.54
C ALA A 111 4.59 1.63 -0.65
N ARG A 112 3.73 1.12 0.23
CA ARG A 112 3.04 1.86 1.28
C ARG A 112 3.12 1.01 2.53
N GLU A 113 3.59 1.61 3.61
CA GLU A 113 3.32 1.08 4.94
C GLU A 113 1.81 1.07 5.15
N PHE A 114 1.28 0.05 5.83
CA PHE A 114 -0.12 0.09 6.28
C PHE A 114 -0.34 1.37 7.07
N SER A 115 -1.41 2.10 6.75
CA SER A 115 -1.80 3.27 7.52
C SER A 115 -2.80 2.90 8.61
N VAL A 116 -2.99 3.80 9.58
CA VAL A 116 -4.04 3.68 10.60
C VAL A 116 -5.44 3.52 9.96
N PHE A 117 -5.68 4.16 8.80
CA PHE A 117 -6.92 3.98 8.07
C PHE A 117 -7.09 2.54 7.59
N ASP A 118 -6.00 1.91 7.12
CA ASP A 118 -6.06 0.56 6.56
C ASP A 118 -6.38 -0.47 7.65
N VAL A 119 -5.80 -0.36 8.85
CA VAL A 119 -6.14 -1.28 9.96
C VAL A 119 -7.59 -1.12 10.43
N VAL A 120 -8.10 0.11 10.52
CA VAL A 120 -9.53 0.34 10.86
C VAL A 120 -10.43 -0.22 9.76
N THR A 121 -10.05 -0.06 8.49
CA THR A 121 -10.80 -0.60 7.35
C THR A 121 -10.82 -2.12 7.36
N LEU A 122 -9.66 -2.77 7.53
CA LEU A 122 -9.55 -4.22 7.62
C LEU A 122 -10.36 -4.79 8.79
N ALA A 123 -10.40 -4.08 9.92
CA ALA A 123 -11.24 -4.44 11.06
C ALA A 123 -12.74 -4.32 10.73
N VAL A 124 -13.17 -3.23 10.09
CA VAL A 124 -14.56 -3.07 9.65
C VAL A 124 -14.93 -4.13 8.62
N GLU A 125 -14.09 -4.41 7.63
CA GLU A 125 -14.31 -5.45 6.61
C GLU A 125 -14.14 -6.89 7.13
N ARG A 126 -13.83 -7.06 8.43
CA ARG A 126 -13.65 -8.36 9.09
C ARG A 126 -12.54 -9.23 8.46
N ARG A 127 -11.47 -8.59 7.96
CA ARG A 127 -10.32 -9.27 7.36
C ARG A 127 -9.24 -9.61 8.39
N GLY A 128 -9.58 -10.48 9.34
CA GLY A 128 -8.73 -10.82 10.50
C GLY A 128 -7.25 -11.13 10.19
N PRO A 129 -6.92 -12.03 9.23
CA PRO A 129 -5.53 -12.32 8.89
C PRO A 129 -4.76 -11.12 8.34
N ALA A 130 -5.40 -10.31 7.48
CA ALA A 130 -4.80 -9.11 6.93
C ALA A 130 -4.66 -8.00 7.98
N LEU A 131 -5.65 -7.87 8.88
CA LEU A 131 -5.59 -6.96 10.03
C LEU A 131 -4.39 -7.27 10.94
N ARG A 132 -4.15 -8.55 11.22
CA ARG A 132 -2.99 -9.00 12.02
C ARG A 132 -1.68 -8.56 11.37
N ALA A 133 -1.50 -8.90 10.09
CA ALA A 133 -0.30 -8.53 9.35
C ALA A 133 -0.08 -7.00 9.32
N ALA A 134 -1.16 -6.23 9.13
CA ALA A 134 -1.08 -4.78 9.12
C ALA A 134 -0.73 -4.16 10.49
N LEU A 135 -1.23 -4.75 11.58
CA LEU A 135 -0.86 -4.32 12.94
C LEU A 135 0.59 -4.67 13.29
N ASP A 136 1.06 -5.84 12.88
CA ASP A 136 2.45 -6.25 13.11
C ASP A 136 3.42 -5.34 12.35
N GLU A 137 3.05 -4.88 11.15
CA GLU A 137 3.83 -3.89 10.41
C GLU A 137 3.83 -2.52 11.09
N LEU A 138 2.67 -1.99 11.49
CA LEU A 138 2.58 -0.72 12.21
C LEU A 138 3.41 -0.71 13.50
N ARG A 139 3.48 -1.85 14.21
CA ARG A 139 4.29 -2.01 15.43
C ARG A 139 5.78 -1.82 15.20
N LEU A 140 6.28 -2.07 13.99
CA LEU A 140 7.71 -1.96 13.67
C LEU A 140 8.13 -0.51 13.40
N SER A 141 7.23 0.34 12.89
CA SER A 141 7.56 1.69 12.43
C SER A 141 6.87 2.83 13.19
N HIS A 142 5.79 2.57 13.94
CA HIS A 142 4.98 3.63 14.57
C HIS A 142 5.03 3.66 16.10
N ASP A 143 4.88 4.86 16.65
CA ASP A 143 4.71 5.04 18.09
C ASP A 143 3.35 4.49 18.56
N PRO A 144 3.33 3.70 19.66
CA PRO A 144 2.11 3.10 20.19
C PRO A 144 1.01 4.10 20.56
N TYR A 145 1.37 5.21 21.22
CA TYR A 145 0.40 6.19 21.71
C TYR A 145 -0.15 7.04 20.57
N GLN A 146 0.70 7.46 19.64
CA GLN A 146 0.29 8.16 18.43
C GLN A 146 -0.65 7.29 17.60
N THR A 147 -0.32 6.00 17.43
CA THR A 147 -1.15 5.06 16.66
C THR A 147 -2.51 4.88 17.30
N ALA A 148 -2.57 4.66 18.61
CA ALA A 148 -3.83 4.57 19.34
C ALA A 148 -4.68 5.83 19.18
N ALA A 149 -4.09 7.02 19.35
CA ALA A 149 -4.80 8.29 19.18
C ALA A 149 -5.39 8.46 17.77
N LEU A 150 -4.65 8.07 16.72
CA LEU A 150 -5.12 8.10 15.34
C LEU A 150 -6.25 7.09 15.10
N ILE A 151 -6.18 5.90 15.71
CA ILE A 151 -7.24 4.88 15.62
C ILE A 151 -8.52 5.40 16.27
N TRP A 152 -8.41 6.01 17.46
CA TRP A 152 -9.55 6.63 18.14
C TRP A 152 -10.17 7.73 17.29
N ALA A 153 -9.36 8.63 16.74
CA ALA A 153 -9.83 9.69 15.86
C ALA A 153 -10.58 9.14 14.62
N GLN A 154 -10.01 8.12 13.97
CA GLN A 154 -10.61 7.49 12.78
C GLN A 154 -11.92 6.77 13.12
N TRP A 155 -11.99 6.08 14.27
CA TRP A 155 -13.22 5.46 14.76
C TRP A 155 -14.29 6.50 15.08
N THR A 156 -13.92 7.59 15.77
CA THR A 156 -14.85 8.69 16.07
C THR A 156 -15.40 9.32 14.79
N GLN A 157 -14.58 9.51 13.76
CA GLN A 157 -15.04 9.98 12.45
C GLN A 157 -16.03 9.00 11.81
N LEU A 158 -15.76 7.70 11.85
CA LEU A 158 -16.68 6.67 11.34
C LEU A 158 -18.01 6.70 12.10
N ALA A 159 -17.97 6.74 13.42
CA ALA A 159 -19.15 6.81 14.28
C ALA A 159 -19.97 8.08 14.01
N ALA A 160 -19.31 9.23 13.88
CA ALA A 160 -19.95 10.50 13.57
C ALA A 160 -20.62 10.47 12.19
N ILE A 161 -19.93 10.01 11.15
CA ILE A 161 -20.48 9.87 9.79
C ILE A 161 -21.68 8.92 9.78
N ALA A 162 -21.63 7.82 10.55
CA ALA A 162 -22.72 6.86 10.63
C ALA A 162 -24.01 7.47 11.21
N CYS A 163 -23.92 8.50 12.04
CA CYS A 163 -25.09 9.21 12.57
C CYS A 163 -25.87 10.01 11.51
N TYR A 164 -25.28 10.28 10.34
CA TYR A 164 -25.93 11.05 9.26
C TYR A 164 -26.72 10.18 8.27
N GLY A 165 -26.70 8.84 8.42
CA GLY A 165 -27.47 7.93 7.59
C GLY A 165 -27.28 8.16 6.08
N GLU A 166 -28.38 8.47 5.38
CA GLU A 166 -28.41 8.65 3.93
C GLU A 166 -27.98 10.04 3.44
N ALA A 167 -27.60 10.96 4.33
CA ALA A 167 -27.19 12.32 3.96
C ALA A 167 -26.04 12.34 2.92
N GLY A 168 -26.01 13.36 2.06
CA GLY A 168 -25.00 13.45 0.99
C GLY A 168 -23.58 13.65 1.53
N GLU A 169 -22.55 13.18 0.80
CA GLU A 169 -21.15 13.33 1.23
C GLU A 169 -20.73 14.80 1.45
N ALA A 170 -21.22 15.71 0.61
CA ALA A 170 -20.94 17.14 0.72
C ALA A 170 -21.60 17.78 1.95
N GLU A 171 -22.80 17.32 2.32
CA GLU A 171 -23.50 17.75 3.53
C GLU A 171 -22.74 17.29 4.77
N ILE A 172 -22.40 16.00 4.83
CA ILE A 172 -21.64 15.42 5.94
C ILE A 172 -20.28 16.12 6.12
N ALA A 173 -19.56 16.37 5.03
CA ALA A 173 -18.27 17.06 5.06
C ALA A 173 -18.39 18.47 5.66
N ARG A 174 -19.44 19.21 5.28
CA ARG A 174 -19.72 20.55 5.80
C ARG A 174 -20.09 20.52 7.27
N GLU A 175 -21.05 19.68 7.67
CA GLU A 175 -21.56 19.61 9.04
C GLU A 175 -20.50 19.14 10.03
N LEU A 176 -19.71 18.12 9.66
CA LEU A 176 -18.64 17.59 10.51
C LEU A 176 -17.31 18.34 10.34
N SER A 177 -17.26 19.36 9.48
CA SER A 177 -16.01 20.06 9.13
C SER A 177 -14.88 19.11 8.72
N LEU A 178 -15.23 18.01 8.04
CA LEU A 178 -14.30 16.99 7.56
C LEU A 178 -13.91 17.28 6.11
N HIS A 179 -12.67 16.96 5.76
CA HIS A 179 -12.23 17.03 4.37
C HIS A 179 -13.05 16.04 3.49
N PRO A 180 -13.51 16.41 2.28
CA PRO A 180 -14.36 15.54 1.44
C PRO A 180 -13.79 14.15 1.18
N TYR A 181 -12.46 14.05 1.05
CA TYR A 181 -11.77 12.78 0.90
C TYR A 181 -12.02 11.82 2.07
N VAL A 182 -12.03 12.30 3.32
CA VAL A 182 -12.26 11.48 4.51
C VAL A 182 -13.68 10.93 4.50
N VAL A 183 -14.67 11.77 4.16
CA VAL A 183 -16.07 11.36 4.07
C VAL A 183 -16.25 10.32 2.96
N LYS A 184 -15.73 10.59 1.77
CA LYS A 184 -15.78 9.67 0.62
C LYS A 184 -15.19 8.30 0.94
N LYS A 185 -14.08 8.26 1.70
CA LYS A 185 -13.39 7.01 2.06
C LYS A 185 -14.08 6.27 3.21
N THR A 186 -14.69 6.99 4.15
CA THR A 186 -15.23 6.41 5.40
C THR A 186 -16.72 6.06 5.31
N LYS A 187 -17.52 6.84 4.56
CA LYS A 187 -18.97 6.61 4.43
C LYS A 187 -19.33 5.20 3.93
N PRO A 188 -18.61 4.57 2.96
CA PRO A 188 -18.90 3.21 2.56
C PRO A 188 -18.67 2.16 3.67
N LEU A 189 -17.87 2.48 4.70
CA LEU A 189 -17.58 1.60 5.83
C LEU A 189 -18.70 1.63 6.87
N THR A 190 -19.45 2.73 6.98
CA THR A 190 -20.49 2.88 8.01
C THR A 190 -21.66 1.92 7.80
N THR A 191 -21.93 1.52 6.55
CA THR A 191 -22.98 0.55 6.22
C THR A 191 -22.65 -0.87 6.67
N GLN A 192 -21.38 -1.16 6.99
CA GLN A 192 -20.91 -2.48 7.43
C GLN A 192 -20.94 -2.65 8.95
N VAL A 193 -21.31 -1.61 9.71
CA VAL A 193 -21.33 -1.63 11.18
C VAL A 193 -22.73 -1.28 11.65
N ALA A 194 -23.37 -2.15 12.45
CA ALA A 194 -24.70 -1.85 12.96
C ALA A 194 -24.66 -0.66 13.94
N PRO A 195 -25.69 0.20 13.99
CA PRO A 195 -25.72 1.32 14.93
C PRO A 195 -25.54 0.94 16.40
N ALA A 196 -26.02 -0.25 16.80
CA ALA A 196 -25.82 -0.79 18.14
C ALA A 196 -24.34 -1.10 18.43
N ASP A 197 -23.62 -1.68 17.46
CA ASP A 197 -22.19 -1.97 17.57
C ASP A 197 -21.39 -0.69 17.62
N ILE A 198 -21.74 0.33 16.82
CA ILE A 198 -21.07 1.64 16.86
C ILE A 198 -21.11 2.21 18.27
N ARG A 199 -22.26 2.18 18.94
CA ARG A 199 -22.40 2.66 20.32
C ARG A 199 -21.51 1.87 21.29
N THR A 200 -21.61 0.55 21.27
CA THR A 200 -20.88 -0.34 22.19
C THR A 200 -19.36 -0.21 21.99
N LEU A 201 -18.90 -0.22 20.74
CA LEU A 201 -17.49 -0.10 20.39
C LEU A 201 -16.97 1.32 20.70
N THR A 202 -17.76 2.37 20.53
CA THR A 202 -17.36 3.73 20.93
C THR A 202 -17.16 3.84 22.44
N GLN A 203 -18.03 3.21 23.25
CA GLN A 203 -17.83 3.13 24.70
C GLN A 203 -16.57 2.36 25.05
N ARG A 204 -16.31 1.25 24.34
CA ARG A 204 -15.08 0.46 24.53
C ARG A 204 -13.82 1.26 24.17
N ALA A 205 -13.83 2.00 23.06
CA ALA A 205 -12.71 2.87 22.67
C ALA A 205 -12.41 3.92 23.75
N ALA A 206 -13.46 4.57 24.29
CA ALA A 206 -13.31 5.54 25.37
C ALA A 206 -12.73 4.91 26.66
N GLN A 207 -13.17 3.71 27.02
CA GLN A 207 -12.64 2.99 28.17
C GLN A 207 -11.16 2.63 27.97
N LEU A 208 -10.80 2.12 26.79
CA LEU A 208 -9.42 1.76 26.48
C LEU A 208 -8.47 2.95 26.47
N ASP A 209 -8.90 4.11 25.95
CA ASP A 209 -8.13 5.35 26.04
C ASP A 209 -7.90 5.80 27.49
N ALA A 210 -8.91 5.67 28.35
CA ALA A 210 -8.78 5.97 29.77
C ALA A 210 -7.84 4.97 30.49
N ASP A 211 -7.97 3.68 30.22
CA ASP A 211 -7.16 2.62 30.83
C ASP A 211 -5.68 2.76 30.44
N MET A 212 -5.40 3.06 29.17
CA MET A 212 -4.05 3.35 28.69
C MET A 212 -3.37 4.49 29.48
N LYS A 213 -4.14 5.48 29.92
CA LYS A 213 -3.64 6.66 30.66
C LYS A 213 -3.57 6.45 32.17
N THR A 214 -4.32 5.50 32.72
CA THR A 214 -4.54 5.40 34.17
C THR A 214 -4.11 4.06 34.77
N THR A 215 -4.44 2.93 34.14
CA THR A 215 -4.15 1.58 34.62
C THR A 215 -2.89 1.00 33.98
N GLY A 216 -2.37 1.64 32.92
CA GLY A 216 -1.11 1.28 32.28
C GLY A 216 -1.22 0.11 31.31
N ILE A 217 -2.42 -0.17 30.78
CA ILE A 217 -2.55 -1.15 29.68
C ILE A 217 -1.63 -0.73 28.54
N PRO A 218 -0.78 -1.64 28.02
CA PRO A 218 0.07 -1.33 26.88
C PRO A 218 -0.77 -0.85 25.68
N PRO A 219 -0.43 0.28 25.04
CA PRO A 219 -1.26 0.85 23.98
C PRO A 219 -1.54 -0.12 22.82
N TRP A 220 -0.55 -0.95 22.46
CA TRP A 220 -0.71 -1.95 21.41
C TRP A 220 -1.72 -3.04 21.77
N ASP A 221 -1.83 -3.41 23.04
CA ASP A 221 -2.82 -4.39 23.51
C ASP A 221 -4.22 -3.79 23.49
N ALA A 222 -4.34 -2.51 23.88
CA ALA A 222 -5.59 -1.76 23.80
C ALA A 222 -6.06 -1.61 22.34
N VAL A 223 -5.16 -1.22 21.44
CA VAL A 223 -5.41 -1.11 20.00
C VAL A 223 -5.83 -2.45 19.40
N GLU A 224 -5.08 -3.52 19.66
CA GLU A 224 -5.39 -4.84 19.13
C GLU A 224 -6.74 -5.33 19.66
N SER A 225 -6.97 -5.24 20.96
CA SER A 225 -8.24 -5.64 21.59
C SER A 225 -9.43 -4.89 20.99
N PHE A 226 -9.28 -3.60 20.74
CA PHE A 226 -10.31 -2.80 20.10
C PHE A 226 -10.58 -3.26 18.67
N LEU A 227 -9.56 -3.31 17.82
CA LEU A 227 -9.73 -3.63 16.39
C LEU A 227 -10.26 -5.04 16.18
N PHE A 228 -9.86 -6.01 16.99
CA PHE A 228 -10.44 -7.36 16.93
C PHE A 228 -11.85 -7.43 17.51
N ALA A 229 -12.20 -6.57 18.47
CA ALA A 229 -13.60 -6.41 18.88
C ALA A 229 -14.46 -5.80 17.77
N VAL A 230 -13.92 -4.84 17.01
CA VAL A 230 -14.58 -4.35 15.80
C VAL A 230 -14.74 -5.50 14.82
N ALA A 231 -13.69 -6.25 14.48
CA ALA A 231 -13.76 -7.34 13.50
C ALA A 231 -14.70 -8.50 13.90
N GLY A 232 -14.79 -8.79 15.20
CA GLY A 232 -15.60 -9.88 15.76
C GLY A 232 -17.05 -9.54 16.11
N ARG A 233 -17.49 -8.31 15.82
CA ARG A 233 -18.88 -7.84 16.05
C ARG A 233 -19.92 -8.66 15.28
#